data_AF-H1KXP2-F1
#
_entry.id   AF-H1KXP2-F1
#
_cell.length_a   1.000
_cell.length_b   1.000
_cell.length_c   1.000
_cell.angle_alpha   90.00
_cell.angle_beta   90.00
_cell.angle_gamma   90.00
#
_symmetry.space_group_name_H-M   'P 1'
#
loop_
_entity.id
_entity.type
_entity.pdbx_description
1 polymer ?
#
loop_
_entity_poly.entity_id
_entity_poly.type
_entity_poly.pdbx_seq_one_letter_code
_entity_poly.pdbx_strand_id
1 'polypeptide(L)'
;MLRKCFTTLLVILLLASPVSAFFSFDFSISQSRAVAGATIAAETIADTMVSNYIDENHPEYSDAYTVVSLIFDPTGKVIGKLSSKGLKYADELYKYLKKEDKGKGLVNPDAANKIFDKDLIEELAKKEGNGYSPKTVAKNTVKLLEEGVEPGNINKLFKDAVENDKKLGWIDNRIETLEENGVDVDTINDFIEKSSNPYDDLRHLSCKSLILVNLGINKENINKIIKNSKNIKEIYNCKEELKKLKKMGISKENLNKIVENLKDIKDISKIRKTVGDLKRRKISKEAINKLIEKGYDLEKAKE
;
A
#
# COMPACT_ATOMS: atom_id res chain seq x y z
N MET A 1 -62.54 -25.40 24.32
CA MET A 1 -62.95 -24.48 23.24
C MET A 1 -61.89 -23.44 22.84
N LEU A 2 -60.69 -23.37 23.45
CA LEU A 2 -59.58 -22.52 22.97
C LEU A 2 -58.72 -23.14 21.83
N ARG A 3 -58.89 -24.43 21.52
CA ARG A 3 -58.07 -25.17 20.53
C ARG A 3 -58.56 -25.09 19.07
N LYS A 4 -59.70 -24.45 18.81
CA LYS A 4 -60.27 -24.31 17.44
C LYS A 4 -60.21 -22.90 16.86
N CYS A 5 -59.83 -21.87 17.65
CA CYS A 5 -59.65 -20.51 17.13
C CYS A 5 -58.20 -20.23 16.67
N PHE A 6 -57.20 -20.95 17.19
CA PHE A 6 -55.80 -20.77 16.80
C PHE A 6 -55.47 -21.42 15.44
N THR A 7 -56.17 -22.50 15.10
CA THR A 7 -56.03 -23.23 13.84
C THR A 7 -56.59 -22.44 12.65
N THR A 8 -57.60 -21.59 12.86
CA THR A 8 -58.19 -20.76 11.80
C THR A 8 -57.33 -19.53 11.49
N LEU A 9 -56.58 -19.00 12.48
CA LEU A 9 -55.72 -17.82 12.27
C LEU A 9 -54.44 -18.17 11.49
N LEU A 10 -53.89 -19.39 11.69
CA LEU A 10 -52.67 -19.84 11.01
C LEU A 10 -52.88 -20.23 9.53
N VAL A 11 -54.10 -20.66 9.17
CA VAL A 11 -54.48 -20.99 7.79
C VAL A 11 -54.68 -19.73 6.94
N ILE A 12 -55.08 -18.60 7.55
CA ILE A 12 -55.23 -17.33 6.84
C ILE A 12 -53.87 -16.69 6.53
N LEU A 13 -52.85 -16.85 7.39
CA LEU A 13 -51.51 -16.33 7.10
C LEU A 13 -50.74 -17.15 6.04
N LEU A 14 -51.09 -18.43 5.86
CA LEU A 14 -50.45 -19.35 4.91
C LEU A 14 -51.13 -19.42 3.54
N LEU A 15 -52.35 -18.88 3.39
CA LEU A 15 -53.05 -18.77 2.10
C LEU A 15 -52.78 -17.44 1.37
N ALA A 16 -51.95 -16.57 1.94
CA ALA A 16 -51.38 -15.40 1.27
C ALA A 16 -49.96 -15.71 0.74
N SER A 17 -49.87 -16.66 -0.19
CA SER A 17 -48.82 -16.71 -1.22
C SER A 17 -49.55 -16.80 -2.58
N PRO A 18 -48.93 -16.74 -3.78
CA PRO A 18 -47.51 -16.69 -4.13
C PRO A 18 -47.16 -15.87 -5.41
N VAL A 19 -45.87 -15.59 -5.64
CA VAL A 19 -45.18 -15.77 -6.93
C VAL A 19 -43.70 -15.94 -6.54
N SER A 20 -42.96 -17.01 -6.79
CA SER A 20 -43.16 -18.22 -7.59
C SER A 20 -42.06 -19.20 -7.15
N ALA A 21 -42.43 -20.47 -7.02
CA ALA A 21 -41.53 -21.60 -6.95
C ALA A 21 -40.53 -21.60 -8.14
N PHE A 22 -39.29 -22.02 -7.92
CA PHE A 22 -38.61 -22.97 -8.81
C PHE A 22 -37.31 -23.49 -8.14
N PHE A 23 -37.15 -24.82 -8.22
CA PHE A 23 -35.97 -25.65 -7.91
C PHE A 23 -35.75 -26.14 -6.47
N SER A 24 -36.39 -27.27 -6.18
CA SER A 24 -35.84 -28.37 -5.36
C SER A 24 -34.75 -29.13 -6.12
N PHE A 25 -33.63 -29.45 -5.44
CA PHE A 25 -32.96 -30.75 -5.55
C PHE A 25 -32.14 -31.05 -4.29
N ASP A 26 -32.36 -32.26 -3.76
CA ASP A 26 -31.73 -32.85 -2.59
C ASP A 26 -30.20 -32.90 -2.64
N PHE A 27 -29.56 -32.58 -1.51
CA PHE A 27 -28.41 -33.35 -1.05
C PHE A 27 -28.33 -33.39 0.49
N SER A 28 -28.91 -34.47 1.03
CA SER A 28 -28.38 -35.30 2.11
C SER A 28 -27.57 -34.64 3.24
N ILE A 29 -28.24 -34.47 4.38
CA ILE A 29 -27.82 -34.94 5.72
C ILE A 29 -26.29 -35.22 5.85
N SER A 30 -25.49 -34.18 6.10
CA SER A 30 -24.12 -34.38 6.64
C SER A 30 -23.49 -33.18 7.39
N GLN A 31 -24.17 -32.06 7.65
CA GLN A 31 -23.54 -30.95 8.42
C GLN A 31 -24.44 -30.31 9.51
N SER A 32 -25.48 -31.03 9.96
CA SER A 32 -26.42 -30.60 11.01
C SER A 32 -25.83 -30.53 12.44
N ARG A 33 -24.51 -30.51 12.63
CA ARG A 33 -23.90 -30.32 13.97
C ARG A 33 -22.85 -29.19 14.06
N ALA A 34 -22.58 -28.47 12.97
CA ALA A 34 -21.64 -27.33 13.00
C ALA A 34 -22.33 -25.95 13.04
N VAL A 35 -23.65 -25.88 12.82
CA VAL A 35 -24.37 -24.61 12.61
C VAL A 35 -25.23 -24.16 13.82
N ALA A 36 -25.39 -25.01 14.84
CA ALA A 36 -26.12 -24.63 16.06
C ALA A 36 -25.23 -24.10 17.20
N GLY A 37 -23.89 -24.22 17.08
CA GLY A 37 -22.92 -23.69 18.05
C GLY A 37 -22.40 -22.28 17.75
N ALA A 38 -22.76 -21.71 16.59
CA ALA A 38 -22.26 -20.41 16.13
C ALA A 38 -23.26 -19.25 16.33
N THR A 39 -24.52 -19.55 16.66
CA THR A 39 -25.59 -18.54 16.70
C THR A 39 -25.97 -18.10 18.13
N ILE A 40 -25.61 -18.86 19.17
CA ILE A 40 -26.01 -18.53 20.56
C ILE A 40 -24.90 -17.78 21.34
N ALA A 41 -23.66 -17.76 20.85
CA ALA A 41 -22.57 -16.99 21.46
C ALA A 41 -22.43 -15.56 20.90
N ALA A 42 -23.27 -15.17 19.93
CA ALA A 42 -23.28 -13.83 19.35
C ALA A 42 -24.25 -12.87 20.06
N GLU A 43 -25.29 -13.37 20.71
CA GLU A 43 -26.35 -12.52 21.28
C GLU A 43 -26.15 -12.12 22.76
N THR A 44 -25.32 -12.82 23.55
CA THR A 44 -25.19 -12.51 24.99
C THR A 44 -23.98 -11.62 25.35
N ILE A 45 -23.08 -11.36 24.40
CA ILE A 45 -21.83 -10.61 24.64
C ILE A 45 -21.90 -9.18 24.06
N ALA A 46 -22.78 -8.94 23.08
CA ALA A 46 -23.10 -7.60 22.60
C ALA A 46 -23.67 -6.70 23.72
N ASP A 47 -24.44 -7.27 24.65
CA ASP A 47 -25.06 -6.52 25.76
C ASP A 47 -24.05 -6.04 26.81
N THR A 48 -22.90 -6.71 26.99
CA THR A 48 -21.95 -6.34 28.06
C THR A 48 -21.03 -5.18 27.66
N MET A 49 -20.75 -4.99 26.37
CA MET A 49 -19.92 -3.86 25.89
C MET A 49 -20.74 -2.64 25.50
N VAL A 50 -21.99 -2.80 25.04
CA VAL A 50 -22.93 -1.67 24.94
C VAL A 50 -23.17 -1.06 26.33
N SER A 51 -23.19 -1.88 27.39
CA SER A 51 -23.39 -1.39 28.77
C SER A 51 -22.17 -0.68 29.37
N ASN A 52 -20.93 -1.10 29.07
CA ASN A 52 -19.73 -0.45 29.64
C ASN A 52 -19.25 0.78 28.85
N TYR A 53 -19.65 0.94 27.58
CA TYR A 53 -19.24 2.09 26.74
C TYR A 53 -20.23 3.26 26.77
N ILE A 54 -21.49 3.02 27.16
CA ILE A 54 -22.51 4.08 27.34
C ILE A 54 -22.32 4.80 28.68
N ASP A 55 -21.75 4.16 29.71
CA ASP A 55 -21.65 4.75 31.05
C ASP A 55 -20.52 5.80 31.21
N GLU A 56 -19.49 5.81 30.36
CA GLU A 56 -18.33 6.73 30.51
C GLU A 56 -18.29 7.91 29.52
N ASN A 57 -19.29 8.08 28.64
CA ASN A 57 -19.46 9.32 27.84
C ASN A 57 -18.18 9.82 27.11
N HIS A 58 -17.55 8.94 26.32
CA HIS A 58 -16.42 9.31 25.43
C HIS A 58 -16.84 9.34 23.95
N PRO A 59 -17.62 10.36 23.50
CA PRO A 59 -18.15 10.47 22.13
C PRO A 59 -17.08 10.70 21.04
N GLU A 60 -15.89 11.11 21.44
CA GLU A 60 -14.75 11.38 20.55
C GLU A 60 -14.14 10.12 19.90
N TYR A 61 -14.55 8.92 20.34
CA TYR A 61 -14.08 7.63 19.78
C TYR A 61 -15.12 6.90 18.92
N SER A 62 -16.30 7.49 18.66
CA SER A 62 -17.33 6.84 17.85
C SER A 62 -16.94 6.70 16.36
N ASP A 63 -16.14 7.64 15.85
CA ASP A 63 -15.68 7.62 14.45
C ASP A 63 -14.55 6.60 14.22
N ALA A 64 -13.69 6.36 15.22
CA ALA A 64 -12.61 5.36 15.18
C ALA A 64 -13.14 3.91 15.11
N TYR A 65 -14.36 3.67 15.59
CA TYR A 65 -15.02 2.36 15.55
C TYR A 65 -15.55 2.00 14.14
N THR A 66 -15.94 2.99 13.34
CA THR A 66 -16.46 2.79 11.97
C THR A 66 -15.38 2.26 11.03
N VAL A 67 -14.13 2.58 11.32
CA VAL A 67 -12.97 2.30 10.49
C VAL A 67 -12.59 0.81 10.46
N VAL A 68 -12.65 0.19 11.63
CA VAL A 68 -12.34 -1.23 11.84
C VAL A 68 -13.49 -2.12 11.34
N SER A 69 -14.68 -1.55 11.14
CA SER A 69 -15.96 -2.22 10.85
C SER A 69 -16.05 -2.93 9.49
N LEU A 70 -15.03 -2.88 8.63
CA LEU A 70 -14.98 -3.68 7.39
C LEU A 70 -14.24 -5.01 7.54
N ILE A 71 -13.41 -5.14 8.59
CA ILE A 71 -12.59 -6.34 8.82
C ILE A 71 -12.89 -6.93 10.19
N PHE A 72 -13.15 -6.12 11.23
CA PHE A 72 -13.46 -6.58 12.59
C PHE A 72 -14.61 -5.82 13.25
N ASP A 73 -15.39 -6.53 14.03
CA ASP A 73 -16.47 -6.00 14.85
C ASP A 73 -15.88 -5.23 16.03
N PRO A 74 -16.74 -4.58 16.82
CA PRO A 74 -16.36 -3.84 18.01
C PRO A 74 -15.49 -4.56 19.05
N THR A 75 -15.40 -5.89 18.98
CA THR A 75 -14.63 -6.76 19.88
C THR A 75 -13.29 -7.22 19.28
N GLY A 76 -12.97 -6.78 18.06
CA GLY A 76 -11.79 -7.25 17.30
C GLY A 76 -12.03 -8.59 16.60
N LYS A 77 -13.29 -9.00 16.40
CA LYS A 77 -13.66 -10.27 15.76
C LYS A 77 -14.10 -10.05 14.32
N VAL A 78 -13.64 -10.87 13.39
CA VAL A 78 -13.85 -10.65 11.96
C VAL A 78 -15.34 -10.61 11.56
N ILE A 79 -15.80 -9.58 10.83
CA ILE A 79 -17.24 -9.38 10.47
C ILE A 79 -17.66 -10.13 9.19
N GLY A 80 -16.71 -10.53 8.35
CA GLY A 80 -17.00 -11.26 7.11
C GLY A 80 -16.82 -12.79 7.23
N LYS A 81 -17.43 -13.56 6.33
CA LYS A 81 -17.00 -14.95 6.03
C LYS A 81 -15.63 -14.92 5.35
N LEU A 82 -14.58 -14.61 6.10
CA LEU A 82 -13.22 -14.71 5.61
C LEU A 82 -12.86 -16.19 5.40
N SER A 83 -12.26 -16.49 4.25
CA SER A 83 -11.55 -17.77 4.10
C SER A 83 -10.50 -17.93 5.21
N SER A 84 -10.08 -19.15 5.53
CA SER A 84 -9.00 -19.41 6.51
C SER A 84 -7.74 -18.58 6.28
N LYS A 85 -7.37 -18.34 5.02
CA LYS A 85 -6.26 -17.44 4.65
C LYS A 85 -6.55 -15.96 4.98
N GLY A 86 -7.79 -15.51 4.84
CA GLY A 86 -8.20 -14.14 5.20
C GLY A 86 -8.18 -13.91 6.71
N LEU A 87 -8.64 -14.90 7.49
CA LEU A 87 -8.56 -14.88 8.96
C LEU A 87 -7.12 -14.74 9.46
N LYS A 88 -6.17 -15.42 8.81
CA LYS A 88 -4.74 -15.29 9.13
C LYS A 88 -4.25 -13.84 9.00
N TYR A 89 -4.51 -13.18 7.86
CA TYR A 89 -4.06 -11.80 7.63
C TYR A 89 -4.76 -10.81 8.56
N ALA A 90 -6.03 -11.05 8.87
CA ALA A 90 -6.75 -10.26 9.85
C ALA A 90 -6.08 -10.39 11.24
N ASP A 91 -5.82 -11.60 11.72
CA ASP A 91 -5.13 -11.82 13.01
C ASP A 91 -3.72 -11.18 13.04
N GLU A 92 -2.97 -11.22 11.94
CA GLU A 92 -1.67 -10.55 11.82
C GLU A 92 -1.78 -9.02 11.92
N LEU A 93 -2.75 -8.43 11.22
CA LEU A 93 -3.04 -6.99 11.33
C LEU A 93 -3.46 -6.60 12.74
N TYR A 94 -4.33 -7.38 13.37
CA TYR A 94 -4.75 -7.18 14.76
C TYR A 94 -3.55 -7.21 15.72
N LYS A 95 -2.66 -8.20 15.56
CA LYS A 95 -1.43 -8.30 16.37
C LYS A 95 -0.50 -7.11 16.17
N TYR A 96 -0.37 -6.60 14.95
CA TYR A 96 0.42 -5.40 14.67
C TYR A 96 -0.14 -4.19 15.44
N LEU A 97 -1.44 -3.91 15.25
CA LEU A 97 -2.10 -2.76 15.88
C LEU A 97 -2.12 -2.84 17.41
N LYS A 98 -2.10 -4.06 17.96
CA LYS A 98 -2.00 -4.30 19.40
C LYS A 98 -0.60 -4.05 19.97
N LYS A 99 0.46 -4.34 19.22
CA LYS A 99 1.85 -4.08 19.65
C LYS A 99 2.15 -2.59 19.76
N GLU A 100 1.54 -1.78 18.88
CA GLU A 100 1.62 -0.31 18.90
C GLU A 100 1.05 0.33 20.18
N ASP A 101 0.22 -0.39 20.95
CA ASP A 101 -0.44 0.11 22.16
C ASP A 101 0.39 -0.07 23.45
N LYS A 102 1.70 -0.37 23.33
CA LYS A 102 2.66 -0.49 24.45
C LYS A 102 2.17 -1.36 25.63
N GLY A 103 1.37 -2.39 25.36
CA GLY A 103 1.00 -3.41 26.35
C GLY A 103 -0.36 -3.24 27.05
N LYS A 104 -1.22 -2.30 26.65
CA LYS A 104 -2.60 -2.19 27.19
C LYS A 104 -3.57 -3.27 26.67
N GLY A 105 -3.13 -4.08 25.71
CA GLY A 105 -3.87 -5.25 25.27
C GLY A 105 -4.97 -4.97 24.25
N LEU A 106 -5.15 -3.70 23.84
CA LEU A 106 -6.15 -3.21 22.91
C LEU A 106 -5.50 -2.83 21.56
N VAL A 107 -6.34 -2.66 20.52
CA VAL A 107 -5.92 -2.14 19.22
C VAL A 107 -5.67 -0.65 19.37
N ASN A 108 -4.50 -0.15 18.98
CA ASN A 108 -4.23 1.29 18.98
C ASN A 108 -5.08 1.97 17.88
N PRO A 109 -6.11 2.77 18.23
CA PRO A 109 -7.02 3.36 17.25
C PRO A 109 -6.32 4.41 16.40
N ASP A 110 -5.34 5.13 16.95
CA ASP A 110 -4.57 6.14 16.21
C ASP A 110 -3.71 5.49 15.12
N ALA A 111 -3.13 4.33 15.41
CA ALA A 111 -2.37 3.56 14.43
C ALA A 111 -3.27 3.01 13.32
N ALA A 112 -4.48 2.54 13.67
CA ALA A 112 -5.45 2.05 12.70
C ALA A 112 -5.98 3.18 11.80
N ASN A 113 -6.34 4.33 12.38
CA ASN A 113 -6.86 5.50 11.67
C ASN A 113 -5.84 6.12 10.71
N LYS A 114 -4.53 5.95 10.97
CA LYS A 114 -3.49 6.36 10.03
C LYS A 114 -3.49 5.54 8.73
N ILE A 115 -3.94 4.29 8.78
CA ILE A 115 -4.02 3.41 7.60
C ILE A 115 -5.40 3.52 6.95
N PHE A 116 -6.45 3.47 7.76
CA PHE A 116 -7.83 3.39 7.32
C PHE A 116 -8.57 4.57 7.92
N ASP A 117 -8.71 5.66 7.19
CA ASP A 117 -9.66 6.70 7.58
C ASP A 117 -11.05 6.41 7.03
N LYS A 118 -12.04 7.11 7.58
CA LYS A 118 -13.45 6.95 7.25
C LYS A 118 -13.70 6.97 5.73
N ASP A 119 -13.11 7.95 5.04
CA ASP A 119 -13.30 8.13 3.59
C ASP A 119 -12.80 6.91 2.80
N LEU A 120 -11.58 6.43 3.10
CA LEU A 120 -11.01 5.27 2.42
C LEU A 120 -11.87 4.02 2.62
N ILE A 121 -12.42 3.82 3.80
CA ILE A 121 -13.24 2.65 4.16
C ILE A 121 -14.55 2.65 3.41
N GLU A 122 -15.26 3.79 3.39
CA GLU A 122 -16.49 3.92 2.63
C GLU A 122 -16.26 3.60 1.14
N GLU A 123 -15.14 4.05 0.57
CA GLU A 123 -14.80 3.76 -0.82
C GLU A 123 -14.38 2.30 -1.06
N LEU A 124 -13.62 1.69 -0.15
CA LEU A 124 -13.28 0.26 -0.22
C LEU A 124 -14.53 -0.62 -0.15
N ALA A 125 -15.49 -0.27 0.71
CA ALA A 125 -16.75 -0.99 0.86
C ALA A 125 -17.58 -0.96 -0.44
N LYS A 126 -17.68 0.19 -1.10
CA LYS A 126 -18.38 0.35 -2.39
C LYS A 126 -17.75 -0.51 -3.49
N LYS A 127 -16.45 -0.79 -3.41
CA LYS A 127 -15.69 -1.50 -4.45
C LYS A 127 -15.28 -2.94 -4.06
N GLU A 128 -15.90 -3.55 -3.05
CA GLU A 128 -15.54 -4.88 -2.54
C GLU A 128 -15.39 -5.94 -3.66
N GLY A 129 -16.35 -5.99 -4.58
CA GLY A 129 -16.38 -6.93 -5.72
C GLY A 129 -15.32 -6.68 -6.80
N ASN A 130 -14.65 -5.52 -6.80
CA ASN A 130 -13.71 -5.09 -7.83
C ASN A 130 -12.24 -5.25 -7.41
N GLY A 131 -11.97 -6.22 -6.54
CA GLY A 131 -10.61 -6.53 -6.08
C GLY A 131 -10.24 -5.92 -4.72
N TYR A 132 -11.19 -5.27 -4.04
CA TYR A 132 -11.01 -4.65 -2.73
C TYR A 132 -11.68 -5.43 -1.60
N SER A 133 -11.82 -6.75 -1.76
CA SER A 133 -12.36 -7.62 -0.69
C SER A 133 -11.57 -7.43 0.62
N PRO A 134 -12.21 -7.58 1.80
CA PRO A 134 -11.54 -7.46 3.09
C PRO A 134 -10.26 -8.31 3.21
N LYS A 135 -10.28 -9.50 2.61
CA LYS A 135 -9.10 -10.37 2.52
C LYS A 135 -7.94 -9.74 1.74
N THR A 136 -8.24 -9.11 0.61
CA THR A 136 -7.22 -8.46 -0.23
C THR A 136 -6.65 -7.25 0.49
N VAL A 137 -7.50 -6.42 1.09
CA VAL A 137 -7.09 -5.24 1.87
C VAL A 137 -6.17 -5.68 3.01
N ALA A 138 -6.61 -6.60 3.87
CA ALA A 138 -5.82 -7.10 4.99
C ALA A 138 -4.47 -7.68 4.55
N LYS A 139 -4.46 -8.53 3.51
CA LYS A 139 -3.23 -9.11 2.98
C LYS A 139 -2.22 -8.04 2.54
N ASN A 140 -2.67 -7.03 1.80
CA ASN A 140 -1.77 -5.99 1.30
C ASN A 140 -1.28 -5.10 2.43
N THR A 141 -2.14 -4.72 3.36
CA THR A 141 -1.74 -3.92 4.53
C THR A 141 -0.68 -4.62 5.35
N VAL A 142 -0.87 -5.90 5.70
CA VAL A 142 0.12 -6.66 6.49
C VAL A 142 1.46 -6.70 5.77
N LYS A 143 1.48 -7.03 4.48
CA LYS A 143 2.73 -7.07 3.70
C LYS A 143 3.46 -5.73 3.68
N LEU A 144 2.74 -4.64 3.40
CA LEU A 144 3.35 -3.30 3.36
C LEU A 144 3.91 -2.90 4.72
N LEU A 145 3.23 -3.27 5.82
CA LEU A 145 3.74 -3.04 7.18
C LEU A 145 4.98 -3.89 7.48
N GLU A 146 5.00 -5.15 7.05
CA GLU A 146 6.18 -6.04 7.18
C GLU A 146 7.38 -5.52 6.38
N GLU A 147 7.15 -4.92 5.22
CA GLU A 147 8.15 -4.24 4.38
C GLU A 147 8.59 -2.89 4.95
N GLY A 148 7.95 -2.39 6.02
CA GLY A 148 8.31 -1.13 6.69
C GLY A 148 7.70 0.12 6.06
N VAL A 149 6.68 -0.02 5.20
CA VAL A 149 5.93 1.12 4.67
C VAL A 149 5.11 1.76 5.79
N GLU A 150 5.20 3.08 5.90
CA GLU A 150 4.54 3.81 6.98
C GLU A 150 3.01 3.78 6.85
N PRO A 151 2.26 3.68 7.97
CA PRO A 151 0.81 3.67 7.98
C PRO A 151 0.13 4.75 7.12
N GLY A 152 0.59 6.00 7.21
CA GLY A 152 0.05 7.11 6.42
C GLY A 152 0.32 6.98 4.92
N ASN A 153 1.45 6.39 4.54
CA ASN A 153 1.78 6.11 3.15
C ASN A 153 0.93 4.96 2.59
N ILE A 154 0.61 3.95 3.41
CA ILE A 154 -0.34 2.89 3.04
C ILE A 154 -1.72 3.48 2.75
N ASN A 155 -2.24 4.33 3.63
CA ASN A 155 -3.52 5.04 3.42
C ASN A 155 -3.52 5.78 2.08
N LYS A 156 -2.47 6.59 1.84
CA LYS A 156 -2.34 7.40 0.64
C LYS A 156 -2.30 6.56 -0.63
N LEU A 157 -1.55 5.45 -0.62
CA LEU A 157 -1.48 4.49 -1.72
C LEU A 157 -2.83 3.83 -1.98
N PHE A 158 -3.56 3.46 -0.92
CA PHE A 158 -4.86 2.81 -1.05
C PHE A 158 -5.92 3.78 -1.57
N LYS A 159 -5.95 5.03 -1.10
CA LYS A 159 -6.84 6.07 -1.62
C LYS A 159 -6.63 6.29 -3.11
N ASP A 160 -5.39 6.54 -3.51
CA ASP A 160 -5.04 6.76 -4.91
C ASP A 160 -5.37 5.54 -5.79
N ALA A 161 -5.15 4.32 -5.27
CA ALA A 161 -5.55 3.10 -5.97
C ALA A 161 -7.07 3.00 -6.15
N VAL A 162 -7.83 3.25 -5.08
CA VAL A 162 -9.30 3.18 -5.07
C VAL A 162 -9.91 4.23 -5.99
N GLU A 163 -9.46 5.48 -5.91
CA GLU A 163 -9.90 6.58 -6.77
C GLU A 163 -9.68 6.28 -8.26
N ASN A 164 -8.57 5.61 -8.60
CA ASN A 164 -8.17 5.33 -9.98
C ASN A 164 -8.46 3.89 -10.46
N ASP A 165 -9.31 3.15 -9.72
CA ASP A 165 -9.71 1.76 -10.01
C ASP A 165 -8.52 0.80 -10.24
N LYS A 166 -7.50 0.89 -9.37
CA LYS A 166 -6.26 0.10 -9.44
C LYS A 166 -6.25 -1.08 -8.46
N LYS A 167 -5.53 -2.16 -8.79
CA LYS A 167 -5.46 -3.34 -7.91
C LYS A 167 -4.44 -3.16 -6.80
N LEU A 168 -4.85 -3.36 -5.54
CA LEU A 168 -3.95 -3.26 -4.37
C LEU A 168 -2.77 -4.25 -4.43
N GLY A 169 -3.01 -5.49 -4.88
CA GLY A 169 -1.99 -6.55 -5.00
C GLY A 169 -0.90 -6.30 -6.05
N TRP A 170 -0.84 -5.10 -6.62
CA TRP A 170 0.27 -4.66 -7.46
C TRP A 170 1.28 -3.81 -6.67
N ILE A 171 0.86 -3.22 -5.55
CA ILE A 171 1.67 -2.33 -4.71
C ILE A 171 2.76 -3.13 -3.99
N ASP A 172 2.42 -4.24 -3.35
CA ASP A 172 3.36 -5.10 -2.61
C ASP A 172 4.54 -5.56 -3.49
N ASN A 173 4.22 -6.13 -4.66
CA ASN A 173 5.23 -6.56 -5.65
C ASN A 173 6.18 -5.42 -6.08
N ARG A 174 5.73 -4.17 -6.03
CA ARG A 174 6.53 -3.01 -6.44
C ARG A 174 7.48 -2.53 -5.37
N ILE A 175 7.08 -2.59 -4.11
CA ILE A 175 7.96 -2.32 -2.98
C ILE A 175 9.08 -3.36 -2.98
N GLU A 176 8.74 -4.66 -3.05
CA GLU A 176 9.72 -5.76 -3.16
C GLU A 176 10.70 -5.54 -4.32
N THR A 177 10.19 -5.23 -5.52
CA THR A 177 11.03 -4.92 -6.69
C THR A 177 11.94 -3.71 -6.44
N LEU A 178 11.50 -2.68 -5.72
CA LEU A 178 12.30 -1.49 -5.44
C LEU A 178 13.45 -1.82 -4.47
N GLU A 179 13.18 -2.62 -3.45
CA GLU A 179 14.18 -3.10 -2.51
C GLU A 179 15.23 -3.99 -3.19
N GLU A 180 14.81 -4.89 -4.08
CA GLU A 180 15.71 -5.69 -4.92
C GLU A 180 16.61 -4.82 -5.81
N ASN A 181 16.09 -3.69 -6.29
CA ASN A 181 16.85 -2.69 -7.04
C ASN A 181 17.74 -1.79 -6.15
N GLY A 182 17.79 -2.06 -4.85
CA GLY A 182 18.61 -1.35 -3.88
C GLY A 182 18.02 -0.04 -3.37
N VAL A 183 16.74 0.25 -3.61
CA VAL A 183 16.08 1.41 -3.00
C VAL A 183 15.74 1.05 -1.54
N ASP A 184 16.14 1.88 -0.59
CA ASP A 184 15.82 1.65 0.83
C ASP A 184 14.37 2.06 1.15
N VAL A 185 13.78 1.38 2.13
CA VAL A 185 12.39 1.62 2.54
C VAL A 185 12.16 3.07 2.97
N ASP A 186 13.13 3.68 3.64
CA ASP A 186 13.06 5.09 4.05
C ASP A 186 12.90 6.01 2.84
N THR A 187 13.68 5.78 1.77
CA THR A 187 13.57 6.50 0.49
C THR A 187 12.22 6.28 -0.18
N ILE A 188 11.69 5.06 -0.09
CA ILE A 188 10.37 4.72 -0.65
C ILE A 188 9.29 5.50 0.11
N ASN A 189 9.34 5.51 1.45
CA ASN A 189 8.42 6.27 2.29
C ASN A 189 8.50 7.78 1.98
N ASP A 190 9.70 8.36 1.97
CA ASP A 190 9.94 9.77 1.61
C ASP A 190 9.37 10.12 0.22
N PHE A 191 9.46 9.19 -0.73
CA PHE A 191 8.97 9.38 -2.09
C PHE A 191 7.44 9.35 -2.16
N ILE A 192 6.80 8.38 -1.48
CA ILE A 192 5.34 8.26 -1.41
C ILE A 192 4.74 9.50 -0.71
N GLU A 193 5.36 9.95 0.38
CA GLU A 193 4.92 11.12 1.13
C GLU A 193 4.88 12.38 0.26
N LYS A 194 5.89 12.58 -0.61
CA LYS A 194 5.99 13.73 -1.51
C LYS A 194 5.12 13.62 -2.76
N SER A 195 4.68 12.42 -3.16
CA SER A 195 3.95 12.20 -4.42
C SER A 195 2.47 12.58 -4.31
N SER A 196 1.91 13.27 -5.31
CA SER A 196 0.47 13.53 -5.39
C SER A 196 -0.34 12.37 -6.00
N ASN A 197 0.32 11.44 -6.70
CA ASN A 197 -0.28 10.23 -7.31
C ASN A 197 0.70 9.08 -7.04
N PRO A 198 0.75 8.59 -5.79
CA PRO A 198 1.79 7.66 -5.35
C PRO A 198 1.73 6.31 -6.07
N TYR A 199 0.56 5.85 -6.52
CA TYR A 199 0.43 4.56 -7.20
C TYR A 199 1.16 4.56 -8.54
N ASP A 200 0.86 5.52 -9.42
CA ASP A 200 1.52 5.60 -10.73
C ASP A 200 2.98 6.06 -10.60
N ASP A 201 3.28 6.94 -9.64
CA ASP A 201 4.66 7.36 -9.40
C ASP A 201 5.53 6.19 -8.93
N LEU A 202 5.03 5.32 -8.03
CA LEU A 202 5.73 4.11 -7.59
C LEU A 202 5.96 3.13 -8.77
N ARG A 203 4.99 3.03 -9.69
CA ARG A 203 5.14 2.25 -10.94
C ARG A 203 6.31 2.73 -11.76
N HIS A 204 6.33 4.03 -11.98
CA HIS A 204 7.34 4.68 -12.76
C HIS A 204 8.70 4.62 -12.07
N LEU A 205 8.74 4.70 -10.74
CA LEU A 205 9.95 4.59 -9.95
C LEU A 205 10.58 3.20 -10.12
N SER A 206 9.81 2.14 -9.96
CA SER A 206 10.26 0.75 -10.13
C SER A 206 10.86 0.49 -11.53
N CYS A 207 10.24 1.02 -12.58
CA CYS A 207 10.82 0.92 -13.93
C CYS A 207 12.13 1.72 -14.10
N LYS A 208 12.27 2.86 -13.40
CA LYS A 208 13.43 3.74 -13.51
C LYS A 208 14.60 3.26 -12.65
N SER A 209 14.35 2.74 -11.45
CA SER A 209 15.37 2.16 -10.56
C SER A 209 16.09 1.00 -11.26
N LEU A 210 15.34 0.07 -11.87
CA LEU A 210 15.90 -1.02 -12.66
C LEU A 210 16.82 -0.52 -13.79
N ILE A 211 16.47 0.58 -14.44
CA ILE A 211 17.32 1.18 -15.47
C ILE A 211 18.60 1.75 -14.85
N LEU A 212 18.54 2.42 -13.69
CA LEU A 212 19.72 2.94 -13.00
C LEU A 212 20.66 1.79 -12.58
N VAL A 213 20.10 0.68 -12.09
CA VAL A 213 20.86 -0.55 -11.81
C VAL A 213 21.56 -1.06 -13.07
N ASN A 214 20.84 -1.16 -14.20
CA ASN A 214 21.41 -1.57 -15.50
C ASN A 214 22.45 -0.57 -16.06
N LEU A 215 22.43 0.69 -15.61
CA LEU A 215 23.48 1.65 -15.92
C LEU A 215 24.76 1.39 -15.11
N GLY A 216 24.67 0.66 -14.01
CA GLY A 216 25.75 0.39 -13.06
C GLY A 216 25.80 1.41 -11.93
N ILE A 217 24.71 2.13 -11.66
CA ILE A 217 24.62 3.06 -10.53
C ILE A 217 24.44 2.23 -9.25
N ASN A 218 25.24 2.53 -8.23
CA ASN A 218 25.21 1.81 -6.96
C ASN A 218 23.99 2.20 -6.13
N LYS A 219 23.68 1.36 -5.12
CA LYS A 219 22.54 1.54 -4.21
C LYS A 219 22.51 2.93 -3.56
N GLU A 220 23.64 3.41 -3.04
CA GLU A 220 23.72 4.70 -2.36
C GLU A 220 23.34 5.85 -3.29
N ASN A 221 23.88 5.86 -4.51
CA ASN A 221 23.57 6.87 -5.51
C ASN A 221 22.13 6.77 -6.03
N ILE A 222 21.54 5.57 -6.14
CA ILE A 222 20.12 5.43 -6.48
C ILE A 222 19.25 6.11 -5.41
N ASN A 223 19.49 5.83 -4.13
CA ASN A 223 18.75 6.46 -3.03
C ASN A 223 18.96 7.97 -3.01
N LYS A 224 20.20 8.45 -3.20
CA LYS A 224 20.50 9.89 -3.32
C LYS A 224 19.70 10.57 -4.45
N ILE A 225 19.63 9.94 -5.63
CA ILE A 225 18.87 10.47 -6.77
C ILE A 225 17.38 10.61 -6.39
N ILE A 226 16.82 9.60 -5.74
CA ILE A 226 15.38 9.57 -5.40
C ILE A 226 15.08 10.57 -4.29
N LYS A 227 15.81 10.56 -3.16
CA LYS A 227 15.61 11.48 -2.02
C LYS A 227 15.70 12.94 -2.42
N ASN A 228 16.63 13.28 -3.31
CA ASN A 228 16.85 14.66 -3.76
C ASN A 228 15.95 15.09 -4.92
N SER A 229 15.14 14.18 -5.46
CA SER A 229 14.18 14.51 -6.52
C SER A 229 12.87 14.99 -5.91
N LYS A 230 12.30 16.06 -6.48
CA LYS A 230 10.99 16.58 -6.05
C LYS A 230 9.81 15.75 -6.54
N ASN A 231 9.99 15.04 -7.64
CA ASN A 231 8.97 14.23 -8.29
C ASN A 231 9.59 13.23 -9.26
N ILE A 232 8.76 12.34 -9.79
CA ILE A 232 9.17 11.28 -10.72
C ILE A 232 9.79 11.80 -12.03
N LYS A 233 9.47 13.02 -12.45
CA LYS A 233 9.97 13.63 -13.69
C LYS A 233 11.45 14.03 -13.56
N GLU A 234 11.87 14.47 -12.38
CA GLU A 234 13.29 14.76 -12.12
C GLU A 234 14.14 13.49 -12.16
N ILE A 235 13.65 12.40 -11.55
CA ILE A 235 14.28 11.07 -11.62
C ILE A 235 14.37 10.60 -13.08
N TYR A 236 13.30 10.78 -13.85
CA TYR A 236 13.28 10.44 -15.28
C TYR A 236 14.35 11.21 -16.06
N ASN A 237 14.41 12.53 -15.89
CA ASN A 237 15.38 13.38 -16.57
C ASN A 237 16.82 12.96 -16.22
N CYS A 238 17.11 12.75 -14.94
CA CYS A 238 18.41 12.29 -14.49
C CYS A 238 18.81 10.97 -15.17
N LYS A 239 17.90 10.01 -15.17
CA LYS A 239 18.11 8.70 -15.82
C LYS A 239 18.35 8.83 -17.33
N GLU A 240 17.71 9.76 -18.03
CA GLU A 240 18.01 10.01 -19.46
C GLU A 240 19.38 10.66 -19.67
N GLU A 241 19.78 11.60 -18.82
CA GLU A 241 21.10 12.24 -18.91
C GLU A 241 22.22 11.23 -18.59
N LEU A 242 22.05 10.35 -17.61
CA LEU A 242 22.98 9.24 -17.34
C LEU A 242 23.09 8.28 -18.52
N LYS A 243 21.97 7.92 -19.17
CA LYS A 243 21.98 7.11 -20.41
C LYS A 243 22.82 7.77 -21.50
N LYS A 244 22.68 9.08 -21.70
CA LYS A 244 23.45 9.83 -22.71
C LYS A 244 24.94 9.87 -22.34
N LEU A 245 25.28 10.10 -21.08
CA LEU A 245 26.67 10.07 -20.59
C LEU A 245 27.31 8.69 -20.83
N LYS A 246 26.60 7.59 -20.54
CA LYS A 246 27.07 6.24 -20.83
C LYS A 246 27.34 6.04 -22.32
N LYS A 247 26.42 6.48 -23.20
CA LYS A 247 26.62 6.46 -24.66
C LYS A 247 27.80 7.32 -25.12
N MET A 248 28.13 8.38 -24.37
CA MET A 248 29.30 9.21 -24.63
C MET A 248 30.62 8.53 -24.21
N GLY A 249 30.58 7.37 -23.57
CA GLY A 249 31.77 6.60 -23.17
C GLY A 249 32.26 6.89 -21.75
N ILE A 250 31.41 7.49 -20.91
CA ILE A 250 31.71 7.64 -19.48
C ILE A 250 31.54 6.27 -18.80
N SER A 251 32.55 5.86 -18.02
CA SER A 251 32.56 4.57 -17.33
C SER A 251 31.51 4.51 -16.22
N LYS A 252 31.12 3.31 -15.79
CA LYS A 252 30.15 3.13 -14.69
C LYS A 252 30.67 3.74 -13.38
N GLU A 253 31.97 3.65 -13.10
CA GLU A 253 32.62 4.23 -11.93
C GLU A 253 32.50 5.76 -11.96
N ASN A 254 32.73 6.36 -13.13
CA ASN A 254 32.65 7.81 -13.28
C ASN A 254 31.21 8.34 -13.31
N LEU A 255 30.23 7.54 -13.77
CA LEU A 255 28.82 7.88 -13.59
C LEU A 255 28.45 7.96 -12.10
N ASN A 256 28.94 7.01 -11.29
CA ASN A 256 28.72 7.05 -9.84
C ASN A 256 29.40 8.27 -9.20
N LYS A 257 30.66 8.56 -9.53
CA LYS A 257 31.35 9.77 -9.05
C LYS A 257 30.63 11.06 -9.42
N ILE A 258 30.05 11.14 -10.62
CA ILE A 258 29.22 12.28 -11.02
C ILE A 258 28.04 12.41 -10.07
N VAL A 259 27.25 11.35 -9.87
CA VAL A 259 26.06 11.39 -9.00
C VAL A 259 26.41 11.71 -7.54
N GLU A 260 27.51 11.14 -7.04
CA GLU A 260 28.03 11.36 -5.70
C GLU A 260 28.37 12.84 -5.44
N ASN A 261 28.90 13.53 -6.46
CA ASN A 261 29.28 14.94 -6.36
C ASN A 261 28.17 15.93 -6.77
N LEU A 262 27.03 15.44 -7.29
CA LEU A 262 25.89 16.31 -7.60
C LEU A 262 25.31 16.94 -6.33
N LYS A 263 25.16 18.27 -6.36
CA LYS A 263 24.44 19.03 -5.32
C LYS A 263 22.94 19.04 -5.60
N ASP A 264 22.55 19.42 -6.81
CA ASP A 264 21.17 19.31 -7.33
C ASP A 264 21.14 18.27 -8.45
N ILE A 265 20.14 17.40 -8.43
CA ILE A 265 19.96 16.37 -9.45
C ILE A 265 19.80 16.95 -10.86
N LYS A 266 19.30 18.19 -10.99
CA LYS A 266 19.12 18.90 -12.27
C LYS A 266 20.44 19.28 -12.94
N ASP A 267 21.50 19.43 -12.16
CA ASP A 267 22.82 19.84 -12.67
C ASP A 267 23.47 18.76 -13.53
N ILE A 268 22.98 17.52 -13.49
CA ILE A 268 23.45 16.46 -14.39
C ILE A 268 23.34 16.84 -15.88
N SER A 269 22.33 17.65 -16.22
CA SER A 269 22.15 18.15 -17.59
C SER A 269 23.27 19.10 -18.03
N LYS A 270 23.82 19.90 -17.09
CA LYS A 270 24.97 20.78 -17.33
C LYS A 270 26.23 19.94 -17.55
N ILE A 271 26.45 18.95 -16.68
CA ILE A 271 27.57 18.00 -16.82
C ILE A 271 27.51 17.30 -18.19
N ARG A 272 26.33 16.81 -18.61
CA ARG A 272 26.16 16.17 -19.92
C ARG A 272 26.39 17.11 -21.10
N LYS A 273 26.00 18.39 -21.00
CA LYS A 273 26.32 19.42 -22.01
C LYS A 273 27.83 19.58 -22.13
N THR A 274 28.50 19.80 -21.02
CA THR A 274 29.95 19.99 -20.94
C THR A 274 30.73 18.80 -21.50
N VAL A 275 30.39 17.56 -21.13
CA VAL A 275 30.99 16.36 -21.74
C VAL A 275 30.78 16.32 -23.25
N GLY A 276 29.58 16.68 -23.72
CA GLY A 276 29.29 16.80 -25.14
C GLY A 276 30.16 17.84 -25.85
N ASP A 277 30.45 18.97 -25.20
CA ASP A 277 31.31 20.04 -25.74
C ASP A 277 32.77 19.58 -25.84
N LEU A 278 33.29 18.92 -24.79
CA LEU A 278 34.63 18.32 -24.78
C LEU A 278 34.81 17.30 -25.91
N LYS A 279 33.80 16.46 -26.17
CA LYS A 279 33.83 15.52 -27.30
C LYS A 279 33.83 16.23 -28.65
N ARG A 280 33.10 17.35 -28.81
CA ARG A 280 33.14 18.14 -30.06
C ARG A 280 34.51 18.78 -30.30
N ARG A 281 35.26 19.07 -29.23
CA ARG A 281 36.67 19.50 -29.27
C ARG A 281 37.66 18.36 -29.48
N LYS A 282 37.17 17.15 -29.79
CA LYS A 282 37.98 15.93 -30.02
C LYS A 282 38.79 15.46 -28.80
N ILE A 283 38.39 15.85 -27.58
CA ILE A 283 38.96 15.27 -26.36
C ILE A 283 38.53 13.80 -26.25
N SER A 284 39.50 12.91 -26.01
CA SER A 284 39.23 11.48 -25.94
C SER A 284 38.38 11.11 -24.72
N LYS A 285 37.62 10.02 -24.82
CA LYS A 285 36.81 9.52 -23.70
C LYS A 285 37.70 9.15 -22.51
N GLU A 286 38.91 8.67 -22.74
CA GLU A 286 39.90 8.32 -21.72
C GLU A 286 40.33 9.57 -20.94
N ALA A 287 40.58 10.69 -21.63
CA ALA A 287 40.93 11.95 -20.99
C ALA A 287 39.77 12.50 -20.17
N ILE A 288 38.54 12.49 -20.70
CA ILE A 288 37.34 12.94 -19.97
C ILE A 288 37.11 12.08 -18.72
N ASN A 289 37.24 10.76 -18.83
CA ASN A 289 37.11 9.86 -17.68
C ASN A 289 38.18 10.14 -16.61
N LYS A 290 39.43 10.41 -16.99
CA LYS A 290 40.49 10.80 -16.02
C LYS A 290 40.19 12.14 -15.33
N LEU A 291 39.58 13.11 -16.02
CA LEU A 291 39.17 14.37 -15.42
C LEU A 291 38.10 14.16 -14.34
N ILE A 292 37.06 13.39 -14.65
CA ILE A 292 35.99 13.04 -13.69
C ILE A 292 36.57 12.26 -12.51
N GLU A 293 37.44 11.30 -12.78
CA GLU A 293 38.04 10.45 -11.77
C GLU A 293 38.80 11.26 -10.71
N LYS A 294 39.49 12.31 -11.15
CA LYS A 294 40.23 13.26 -10.31
C LYS A 294 39.35 14.33 -9.64
N GLY A 295 38.03 14.29 -9.84
CA GLY A 295 37.10 15.29 -9.32
C GLY A 295 37.28 16.67 -9.97
N TYR A 296 37.83 16.74 -11.18
CA TYR A 296 38.03 18.01 -11.87
C TYR A 296 36.68 18.64 -12.22
N ASP A 297 36.56 19.95 -11.99
CA ASP A 297 35.39 20.71 -12.40
C ASP A 297 35.33 20.77 -13.93
N LEU A 298 34.47 19.94 -14.51
CA LEU A 298 34.31 19.84 -15.94
C LEU A 298 33.88 21.18 -16.56
N GLU A 299 33.19 22.06 -15.82
CA GLU A 299 32.81 23.37 -16.35
C GLU A 299 34.03 24.24 -16.65
N LYS A 300 35.10 24.10 -15.84
CA LYS A 300 36.39 24.75 -16.07
C LYS A 300 37.21 24.13 -17.19
N ALA A 301 36.86 22.94 -17.67
CA ALA A 301 37.51 22.31 -18.83
C ALA A 301 37.07 22.94 -20.17
N LYS A 302 36.17 23.92 -20.14
CA LYS A 302 35.73 24.67 -21.33
C LYS A 302 36.67 25.80 -21.71
N GLU A 303 37.55 26.24 -20.81
CA GLU A 303 38.60 27.23 -21.08
C GLU A 303 39.83 26.53 -21.66
#